data_AF-A0AA38IRK1-F1
#
_entry.id   AF-A0AA38IRK1-F1
#
_cell.length_a   1.000
_cell.length_b   1.000
_cell.length_c   1.000
_cell.angle_alpha   90.00
_cell.angle_beta   90.00
_cell.angle_gamma   90.00
#
_symmetry.space_group_name_H-M   'P 1'
#
loop_
_entity.id
_entity.type
_entity.pdbx_description
1 polymer ?
#
loop_
_entity_poly.entity_id
_entity_poly.type
_entity_poly.pdbx_seq_one_letter_code
_entity_poly.pdbx_strand_id
1 'polypeptide(L)'
;MTVQQSDSKLRKLAAGVGFVQSFAWIIMSMMCIVFYYSPDLPTTPSSYMGTVGALIYGMFLYNDVEQFPNQTFTGTIFNVFVWFYLLLDVFWLFVSIHLFRTNTPKALRAWGHCTLLISLLDFITFVILGADYNKCLDFAQNFTLIDETYVLALQQICANSILPPFIIAAKGFTLWVFNIALGIILDRKSRQL
;
A
#
# COMPACT_ATOMS: atom_id res chain seq x y z
N MET A 1 -15.18 34.25 15.59
CA MET A 1 -14.36 33.77 14.45
C MET A 1 -13.98 32.29 14.51
N THR A 2 -14.53 31.48 15.42
CA THR A 2 -13.81 30.27 15.88
C THR A 2 -14.24 28.93 15.27
N VAL A 3 -15.51 28.74 14.91
CA VAL A 3 -16.01 27.42 14.44
C VAL A 3 -15.89 27.27 12.92
N GLN A 4 -16.48 28.19 12.15
CA GLN A 4 -16.54 28.14 10.69
C GLN A 4 -15.14 28.22 10.01
N GLN A 5 -14.20 28.95 10.63
CA GLN A 5 -12.83 29.08 10.13
C GLN A 5 -11.99 27.83 10.41
N SER A 6 -12.26 27.13 11.51
CA SER A 6 -11.63 25.85 11.86
C SER A 6 -12.08 24.73 10.90
N ASP A 7 -13.37 24.70 10.56
CA ASP A 7 -13.95 23.74 9.61
C ASP A 7 -13.37 23.87 8.20
N SER A 8 -13.20 25.10 7.74
CA SER A 8 -12.61 25.38 6.42
C SER A 8 -11.14 24.93 6.34
N LYS A 9 -10.36 25.14 7.42
CA LYS A 9 -8.96 24.70 7.50
C LYS A 9 -8.84 23.18 7.52
N LEU A 10 -9.65 22.51 8.36
CA LEU A 10 -9.65 21.05 8.48
C LEU A 10 -10.00 20.37 7.15
N ARG A 11 -11.03 20.87 6.46
CA ARG A 11 -11.44 20.37 5.14
C ARG A 11 -10.33 20.50 4.11
N LYS A 12 -9.68 21.68 4.03
CA LYS A 12 -8.58 21.91 3.08
C LYS A 12 -7.38 21.02 3.39
N LEU A 13 -7.09 20.80 4.67
CA LEU A 13 -6.04 19.87 5.11
C LEU A 13 -6.36 18.44 4.66
N ALA A 14 -7.57 17.94 4.95
CA ALA A 14 -7.99 16.60 4.54
C ALA A 14 -7.95 16.42 3.02
N ALA A 15 -8.47 17.38 2.27
CA ALA A 15 -8.41 17.36 0.80
C ALA A 15 -6.97 17.37 0.27
N GLY A 16 -6.08 18.17 0.86
CA GLY A 16 -4.66 18.22 0.49
C GLY A 16 -3.93 16.91 0.80
N VAL A 17 -4.16 16.33 1.98
CA VAL A 17 -3.60 15.04 2.37
C VAL A 17 -4.08 13.92 1.45
N GLY A 18 -5.40 13.86 1.20
CA GLY A 18 -5.98 12.87 0.29
C GLY A 18 -5.45 13.00 -1.13
N PHE A 19 -5.25 14.22 -1.62
CA PHE A 19 -4.65 14.47 -2.94
C PHE A 19 -3.22 13.92 -3.03
N VAL A 20 -2.35 14.26 -2.07
CA VAL A 20 -0.94 13.82 -2.11
C VAL A 20 -0.83 12.31 -1.96
N GLN A 21 -1.60 11.71 -1.05
CA GLN A 21 -1.56 10.27 -0.80
C GLN A 21 -2.10 9.48 -2.00
N SER A 22 -3.30 9.83 -2.51
CA SER A 22 -3.86 9.16 -3.69
C SER A 22 -2.93 9.26 -4.90
N PHE A 23 -2.33 10.43 -5.14
CA PHE A 23 -1.40 10.59 -6.26
C PHE A 23 -0.15 9.70 -6.13
N ALA A 24 0.44 9.61 -4.93
CA ALA A 24 1.58 8.74 -4.68
C ALA A 24 1.22 7.25 -4.92
N TRP A 25 0.06 6.81 -4.42
CA TRP A 25 -0.39 5.43 -4.59
C TRP A 25 -0.80 5.08 -6.02
N ILE A 26 -1.35 6.03 -6.78
CA ILE A 26 -1.61 5.87 -8.22
C ILE A 26 -0.29 5.60 -8.95
N ILE A 27 0.76 6.39 -8.70
CA ILE A 27 2.06 6.20 -9.34
C ILE A 27 2.64 4.83 -8.99
N MET A 28 2.66 4.46 -7.70
CA MET A 28 3.17 3.16 -7.27
C MET A 28 2.38 2.01 -7.88
N SER A 29 1.05 2.10 -7.91
CA SER A 29 0.19 1.07 -8.48
C SER A 29 0.40 0.92 -9.99
N MET A 30 0.51 2.04 -10.72
CA MET A 30 0.83 2.03 -12.14
C MET A 30 2.20 1.40 -12.40
N MET A 31 3.23 1.73 -11.60
CA MET A 31 4.55 1.13 -11.74
C MET A 31 4.51 -0.38 -11.55
N CYS A 32 3.83 -0.86 -10.50
CA CYS A 32 3.65 -2.30 -10.26
C CYS A 32 2.92 -2.99 -11.42
N ILE A 33 1.84 -2.40 -11.95
CA ILE A 33 1.10 -2.95 -13.10
C ILE A 33 2.00 -3.02 -14.34
N VAL A 34 2.73 -1.94 -14.65
CA VAL A 34 3.63 -1.90 -15.81
C VAL A 34 4.70 -2.97 -15.69
N PHE A 35 5.31 -3.10 -14.51
CA PHE A 35 6.33 -4.13 -14.27
C PHE A 35 5.77 -5.55 -14.31
N TYR A 36 4.56 -5.79 -13.80
CA TYR A 36 3.91 -7.10 -13.92
C TYR A 36 3.79 -7.56 -15.38
N TYR A 37 3.49 -6.63 -16.31
CA TYR A 37 3.39 -6.94 -17.74
C TYR A 37 4.71 -6.76 -18.52
N SER A 38 5.84 -6.50 -17.86
CA SER A 38 7.14 -6.25 -18.51
C SER A 38 8.16 -7.34 -18.16
N PRO A 39 8.14 -8.50 -18.86
CA PRO A 39 8.94 -9.67 -18.51
C PRO A 39 10.46 -9.46 -18.65
N ASP A 40 10.92 -8.47 -19.42
CA ASP A 40 12.31 -8.33 -19.85
C ASP A 40 13.14 -7.29 -19.05
N LEU A 41 12.83 -7.07 -17.77
CA LEU A 41 13.64 -6.16 -16.95
C LEU A 41 15.05 -6.72 -16.75
N PRO A 42 16.12 -5.93 -16.98
CA PRO A 42 17.49 -6.40 -16.85
C PRO A 42 17.76 -6.92 -15.44
N THR A 43 18.05 -8.21 -15.33
CA THR A 43 18.12 -8.97 -14.09
C THR A 43 19.45 -8.86 -13.36
N THR A 44 20.43 -8.12 -13.90
CA THR A 44 21.74 -7.91 -13.28
C THR A 44 21.82 -6.52 -12.61
N PRO A 45 21.48 -6.42 -11.32
CA PRO A 45 21.53 -5.15 -10.61
C PRO A 45 22.97 -4.66 -10.42
N SER A 46 23.22 -3.38 -10.67
CA SER A 46 24.51 -2.71 -10.46
C SER A 46 24.63 -2.01 -9.09
N SER A 47 23.56 -2.00 -8.30
CA SER A 47 23.50 -1.32 -7.01
C SER A 47 22.61 -2.08 -6.04
N TYR A 48 22.78 -1.84 -4.73
CA TYR A 48 21.93 -2.42 -3.69
C TYR A 48 20.43 -2.14 -3.93
N MET A 49 20.09 -0.90 -4.31
CA MET A 49 18.70 -0.55 -4.63
C MET A 49 18.18 -1.30 -5.86
N GLY A 50 19.05 -1.54 -6.85
CA GLY A 50 18.73 -2.43 -7.97
C GLY A 50 18.47 -3.86 -7.50
N THR A 51 19.26 -4.38 -6.55
CA THR A 51 19.08 -5.72 -6.00
C THR A 51 17.75 -5.84 -5.25
N VAL A 52 17.44 -4.87 -4.36
CA VAL A 52 16.15 -4.83 -3.67
C VAL A 52 14.99 -4.77 -4.67
N GLY A 53 15.10 -3.92 -5.70
CA GLY A 53 14.09 -3.82 -6.76
C GLY A 53 13.90 -5.14 -7.51
N ALA A 54 14.99 -5.82 -7.88
CA ALA A 54 14.94 -7.13 -8.54
C ALA A 54 14.31 -8.22 -7.67
N LEU A 55 14.57 -8.19 -6.35
CA LEU A 55 13.97 -9.14 -5.40
C LEU A 55 12.47 -8.89 -5.22
N ILE A 56 12.03 -7.63 -5.10
CA ILE A 56 10.61 -7.27 -5.06
C ILE A 56 9.93 -7.69 -6.37
N TYR A 57 10.56 -7.41 -7.51
CA TYR A 57 10.06 -7.79 -8.82
C TYR A 57 9.90 -9.31 -8.94
N GLY A 58 10.93 -10.08 -8.59
CA GLY A 58 10.89 -11.54 -8.62
C GLY A 58 9.82 -12.13 -7.71
N MET A 59 9.59 -11.52 -6.53
CA MET A 59 8.66 -12.04 -5.53
C MET A 59 7.19 -11.72 -5.82
N PHE A 60 6.90 -10.53 -6.37
CA PHE A 60 5.53 -10.00 -6.47
C PHE A 60 5.07 -9.63 -7.89
N LEU A 61 5.97 -9.50 -8.85
CA LEU A 61 5.65 -8.92 -10.16
C LEU A 61 5.97 -9.83 -11.35
N TYR A 62 6.96 -10.71 -11.25
CA TYR A 62 7.37 -11.58 -12.35
C TYR A 62 6.79 -12.98 -12.29
N ASN A 63 6.81 -13.60 -11.10
CA ASN A 63 6.57 -15.02 -10.98
C ASN A 63 5.17 -15.31 -10.41
N ASP A 64 4.37 -16.05 -11.16
CA ASP A 64 3.10 -16.58 -10.68
C ASP A 64 3.27 -17.86 -9.85
N VAL A 65 4.50 -18.42 -9.82
CA VAL A 65 4.83 -19.58 -8.99
C VAL A 65 5.14 -19.11 -7.56
N GLU A 66 4.61 -19.85 -6.59
CA GLU A 66 4.96 -19.69 -5.17
C GLU A 66 6.49 -19.81 -4.98
N GLN A 67 7.09 -18.80 -4.34
CA GLN A 67 8.50 -18.78 -3.99
C GLN A 67 8.80 -19.53 -2.69
N PHE A 68 7.78 -19.69 -1.85
CA PHE A 68 7.81 -20.45 -0.60
C PHE A 68 6.43 -21.05 -0.32
N PRO A 69 6.35 -22.13 0.46
CA PRO A 69 5.09 -22.86 0.67
C PRO A 69 3.98 -21.98 1.23
N ASN A 70 2.80 -22.06 0.61
CA ASN A 70 1.59 -21.34 1.03
C ASN A 70 1.74 -19.81 0.96
N GLN A 71 2.53 -19.29 0.01
CA GLN A 71 2.62 -17.85 -0.25
C GLN A 71 1.24 -17.29 -0.64
N THR A 72 0.81 -16.22 0.02
CA THR A 72 -0.51 -15.61 -0.23
C THR A 72 -0.43 -14.59 -1.37
N PHE A 73 0.55 -13.70 -1.34
CA PHE A 73 0.79 -12.72 -2.40
C PHE A 73 1.69 -13.32 -3.48
N THR A 74 1.14 -14.21 -4.29
CA THR A 74 1.74 -14.58 -5.58
C THR A 74 1.66 -13.41 -6.56
N GLY A 75 2.41 -13.46 -7.68
CA GLY A 75 2.42 -12.41 -8.70
C GLY A 75 1.01 -11.99 -9.17
N THR A 76 0.19 -12.97 -9.55
CA THR A 76 -1.20 -12.75 -9.96
C THR A 76 -2.05 -12.11 -8.85
N ILE A 77 -1.99 -12.63 -7.62
CA ILE A 77 -2.81 -12.10 -6.51
C ILE A 77 -2.39 -10.68 -6.19
N PHE A 78 -1.08 -10.42 -6.15
CA PHE A 78 -0.55 -9.07 -5.94
C PHE A 78 -1.00 -8.11 -7.05
N ASN A 79 -0.92 -8.50 -8.31
CA ASN A 79 -1.39 -7.68 -9.44
C ASN A 79 -2.89 -7.34 -9.32
N VAL A 80 -3.74 -8.31 -8.95
CA VAL A 80 -5.17 -8.05 -8.69
C VAL A 80 -5.35 -7.01 -7.58
N PHE A 81 -4.62 -7.13 -6.47
CA PHE A 81 -4.65 -6.15 -5.39
C PHE A 81 -4.23 -4.75 -5.84
N VAL A 82 -3.16 -4.66 -6.63
CA VAL A 82 -2.66 -3.39 -7.16
C VAL A 82 -3.69 -2.70 -8.07
N TRP A 83 -4.45 -3.46 -8.88
CA TRP A 83 -5.58 -2.90 -9.65
C TRP A 83 -6.68 -2.34 -8.75
N PHE A 84 -7.01 -3.02 -7.65
CA PHE A 84 -7.96 -2.49 -6.67
C PHE A 84 -7.48 -1.18 -6.04
N TYR A 85 -6.19 -1.12 -5.65
CA TYR A 85 -5.56 0.12 -5.18
C TYR A 85 -5.70 1.24 -6.20
N LEU A 86 -5.27 1.01 -7.45
CA LEU A 86 -5.32 2.01 -8.51
C LEU A 86 -6.74 2.61 -8.68
N LEU A 87 -7.76 1.76 -8.77
CA LEU A 87 -9.13 2.22 -8.95
C LEU A 87 -9.63 3.04 -7.75
N LEU A 88 -9.31 2.58 -6.54
CA LEU A 88 -9.74 3.23 -5.31
C LEU A 88 -9.02 4.57 -5.09
N ASP A 89 -7.72 4.65 -5.38
CA ASP A 89 -6.94 5.87 -5.27
C ASP A 89 -7.33 6.91 -6.32
N VAL A 90 -7.63 6.48 -7.56
CA VAL A 90 -8.20 7.38 -8.59
C VAL A 90 -9.53 7.96 -8.11
N PHE A 91 -10.41 7.13 -7.55
CA PHE A 91 -11.67 7.61 -6.98
C PHE A 91 -11.44 8.58 -5.82
N TRP A 92 -10.52 8.25 -4.92
CA TRP A 92 -10.19 9.09 -3.77
C TRP A 92 -9.55 10.42 -4.15
N LEU A 93 -8.75 10.46 -5.21
CA LEU A 93 -8.21 11.68 -5.81
C LEU A 93 -9.34 12.60 -6.27
N PHE A 94 -10.30 12.08 -7.03
CA PHE A 94 -11.46 12.86 -7.49
C PHE A 94 -12.29 13.39 -6.32
N VAL A 95 -12.52 12.56 -5.30
CA VAL A 95 -13.23 12.97 -4.09
C VAL A 95 -12.47 14.05 -3.33
N SER A 96 -11.14 13.97 -3.25
CA SER A 96 -10.28 14.97 -2.63
C SER A 96 -10.32 16.32 -3.37
N ILE A 97 -10.27 16.30 -4.71
CA ILE A 97 -10.43 17.50 -5.55
C ILE A 97 -11.84 18.10 -5.36
N HIS A 98 -12.87 17.26 -5.33
CA HIS A 98 -14.24 17.72 -5.12
C HIS A 98 -14.44 18.34 -3.73
N LEU A 99 -13.86 17.75 -2.68
CA LEU A 99 -13.88 18.27 -1.32
C LEU A 99 -13.12 19.60 -1.19
N PHE A 100 -12.03 19.77 -1.94
CA PHE A 100 -11.30 21.04 -1.99
C PHE A 100 -12.16 22.16 -2.57
N ARG A 101 -12.92 21.87 -3.64
CA ARG A 101 -13.75 22.84 -4.36
C ARG A 101 -15.08 23.13 -3.69
N THR A 102 -15.70 22.13 -3.07
CA THR A 102 -17.07 22.23 -2.54
C THR A 102 -17.12 22.01 -1.03
N ASN A 103 -18.05 22.68 -0.35
CA ASN A 103 -18.28 22.47 1.09
C ASN A 103 -19.63 21.78 1.31
N THR A 104 -19.82 20.62 0.66
CA THR A 104 -21.07 19.86 0.78
C THR A 104 -20.92 18.72 1.77
N PRO A 105 -21.97 18.38 2.56
CA PRO A 105 -21.95 17.23 3.44
C PRO A 105 -21.72 15.92 2.66
N LYS A 106 -22.20 15.85 1.41
CA LYS A 106 -21.96 14.71 0.51
C LYS A 106 -20.48 14.51 0.20
N ALA A 107 -19.73 15.58 -0.10
CA ALA A 107 -18.30 15.50 -0.36
C ALA A 107 -17.51 15.03 0.87
N LEU A 108 -17.88 15.52 2.06
CA LEU A 108 -17.28 15.12 3.32
C LEU A 108 -17.49 13.63 3.63
N ARG A 109 -18.73 13.12 3.45
CA ARG A 109 -19.04 11.69 3.63
C ARG A 109 -18.31 10.82 2.63
N ALA A 110 -18.33 11.22 1.35
CA ALA A 110 -17.62 10.50 0.31
C ALA A 110 -16.13 10.38 0.64
N TRP A 111 -15.50 11.48 1.08
CA TRP A 111 -14.08 11.47 1.47
C TRP A 111 -13.85 10.55 2.67
N GLY A 112 -14.66 10.66 3.72
CA GLY A 112 -14.56 9.80 4.89
C GLY A 112 -14.70 8.32 4.56
N HIS A 113 -15.69 7.93 3.75
CA HIS A 113 -15.89 6.55 3.33
C HIS A 113 -14.75 6.02 2.45
N CYS A 114 -14.24 6.82 1.50
CA CYS A 114 -13.09 6.43 0.68
C CYS A 114 -11.87 6.16 1.55
N THR A 115 -11.57 7.11 2.45
CA THR A 115 -10.45 7.00 3.36
C THR A 115 -10.56 5.75 4.25
N LEU A 116 -11.75 5.45 4.78
CA LEU A 116 -11.99 4.23 5.57
C LEU A 116 -11.82 2.94 4.75
N LEU A 117 -12.22 2.94 3.47
CA LEU A 117 -12.08 1.78 2.60
C LEU A 117 -10.62 1.50 2.23
N ILE A 118 -9.87 2.56 1.86
CA ILE A 118 -8.42 2.47 1.61
C ILE A 118 -7.70 1.99 2.85
N SER A 119 -8.08 2.57 3.99
CA SER A 119 -7.62 2.14 5.29
C SER A 119 -7.83 0.62 5.50
N LEU A 120 -9.02 0.10 5.24
CA LEU A 120 -9.27 -1.34 5.40
C LEU A 120 -8.38 -2.17 4.47
N LEU A 121 -8.18 -1.73 3.22
CA LEU A 121 -7.32 -2.39 2.25
C LEU A 121 -5.85 -2.42 2.72
N ASP A 122 -5.33 -1.31 3.23
CA ASP A 122 -3.98 -1.22 3.80
C ASP A 122 -3.77 -2.19 4.96
N PHE A 123 -4.78 -2.32 5.83
CA PHE A 123 -4.72 -3.28 6.93
C PHE A 123 -4.66 -4.72 6.44
N ILE A 124 -5.48 -5.06 5.44
CA ILE A 124 -5.46 -6.40 4.83
C ILE A 124 -4.09 -6.68 4.20
N THR A 125 -3.57 -5.74 3.41
CA THR A 125 -2.24 -5.86 2.77
C THR A 125 -1.13 -6.02 3.81
N PHE A 126 -1.16 -5.24 4.89
CA PHE A 126 -0.21 -5.34 5.99
C PHE A 126 -0.23 -6.72 6.66
N VAL A 127 -1.42 -7.24 6.98
CA VAL A 127 -1.58 -8.56 7.61
C VAL A 127 -1.06 -9.67 6.70
N ILE A 128 -1.40 -9.63 5.40
CA ILE A 128 -0.96 -10.63 4.44
C ILE A 128 0.56 -10.59 4.27
N LEU A 129 1.16 -9.41 4.08
CA LEU A 129 2.62 -9.26 3.96
C LEU A 129 3.34 -9.74 5.22
N GLY A 130 2.80 -9.45 6.41
CA GLY A 130 3.36 -9.95 7.66
C GLY A 130 3.29 -11.47 7.79
N ALA A 131 2.17 -12.08 7.37
CA ALA A 131 2.02 -13.54 7.36
C ALA A 131 2.98 -14.21 6.37
N ASP A 132 3.10 -13.65 5.16
CA ASP A 132 4.00 -14.16 4.12
C ASP A 132 5.47 -13.98 4.48
N TYR A 133 5.83 -12.89 5.18
CA TYR A 133 7.18 -12.72 5.73
C TYR A 133 7.54 -13.84 6.71
N ASN A 134 6.65 -14.17 7.65
CA ASN A 134 6.87 -15.26 8.59
C ASN A 134 6.99 -16.62 7.89
N LYS A 135 6.11 -16.93 6.93
CA LYS A 135 6.20 -18.17 6.13
C LYS A 135 7.52 -18.27 5.36
N CYS A 136 7.99 -17.16 4.79
CA CYS A 136 9.27 -17.10 4.09
C CYS A 136 10.45 -17.36 5.03
N LEU A 137 10.42 -16.78 6.24
CA LEU A 137 11.44 -17.04 7.26
C LEU A 137 11.43 -18.49 7.76
N ASP A 138 10.25 -19.06 8.01
CA ASP A 138 10.10 -20.45 8.42
C ASP A 138 10.64 -21.40 7.33
N PHE A 139 10.36 -21.08 6.06
CA PHE A 139 10.92 -21.80 4.91
C PHE A 139 12.45 -21.71 4.88
N ALA A 140 13.01 -20.51 5.04
CA ALA A 140 14.46 -20.29 5.07
C ALA A 140 15.13 -21.04 6.24
N GLN A 141 14.47 -21.08 7.41
CA GLN A 141 14.98 -21.80 8.58
C GLN A 141 14.88 -23.31 8.44
N ASN A 142 13.86 -23.85 7.78
CA ASN A 142 13.75 -25.30 7.56
C ASN A 142 14.80 -25.82 6.57
N PHE A 143 15.38 -24.95 5.73
CA PHE A 143 16.55 -25.26 4.89
C PHE A 143 17.87 -25.43 5.67
N THR A 144 17.91 -25.09 6.97
CA THR A 144 19.07 -25.28 7.87
C THR A 144 19.56 -26.72 7.97
N LEU A 145 18.74 -27.71 7.59
CA LEU A 145 19.10 -29.11 7.60
C LEU A 145 20.15 -29.49 6.52
N ILE A 146 20.50 -28.56 5.62
CA ILE A 146 21.33 -28.85 4.44
C ILE A 146 22.64 -28.03 4.40
N ASP A 147 22.61 -26.70 4.62
CA ASP A 147 23.82 -25.85 4.63
C ASP A 147 23.54 -24.45 5.23
N GLU A 148 24.29 -24.04 6.25
CA GLU A 148 24.13 -22.76 6.97
C GLU A 148 24.31 -21.52 6.07
N THR A 149 25.12 -21.62 5.02
CA THR A 149 25.43 -20.48 4.12
C THR A 149 24.21 -20.05 3.32
N TYR A 150 23.35 -21.00 2.95
CA TYR A 150 22.15 -20.74 2.15
C TYR A 150 21.04 -20.11 2.99
N VAL A 151 20.98 -20.41 4.29
CA VAL A 151 19.97 -19.89 5.21
C VAL A 151 20.05 -18.36 5.29
N LEU A 152 21.27 -17.81 5.44
CA LEU A 152 21.47 -16.37 5.51
C LEU A 152 21.06 -15.69 4.19
N ALA A 153 21.37 -16.30 3.04
CA ALA A 153 20.98 -15.78 1.74
C ALA A 153 19.45 -15.77 1.55
N LEU A 154 18.75 -16.84 1.94
CA LEU A 154 17.29 -16.93 1.88
C LEU A 154 16.62 -15.92 2.82
N GLN A 155 17.11 -15.76 4.05
CA GLN A 155 16.61 -14.73 4.96
C GLN A 155 16.81 -13.32 4.41
N GLN A 156 17.95 -13.05 3.77
CA GLN A 156 18.19 -11.78 3.08
C GLN A 156 17.21 -11.56 1.91
N ILE A 157 16.87 -12.62 1.17
CA ILE A 157 15.84 -12.54 0.12
C ILE A 157 14.51 -12.15 0.74
N CYS A 158 14.00 -12.92 1.73
CA CYS A 158 12.73 -12.64 2.41
C CYS A 158 12.68 -11.21 2.99
N ALA A 159 13.75 -10.78 3.65
CA ALA A 159 13.84 -9.45 4.24
C ALA A 159 13.81 -8.35 3.18
N ASN A 160 14.62 -8.47 2.11
CA ASN A 160 14.74 -7.41 1.11
C ASN A 160 13.59 -7.38 0.11
N SER A 161 12.87 -8.49 -0.11
CA SER A 161 11.68 -8.50 -0.95
C SER A 161 10.43 -8.08 -0.18
N ILE A 162 10.18 -8.61 1.02
CA ILE A 162 8.89 -8.47 1.73
C ILE A 162 8.88 -7.27 2.69
N LEU A 163 9.98 -6.98 3.39
CA LEU A 163 9.98 -5.88 4.39
C LEU A 163 9.78 -4.50 3.76
N PRO A 164 10.35 -4.13 2.59
CA PRO A 164 10.11 -2.80 2.05
C PRO A 164 8.63 -2.57 1.70
N PRO A 165 7.93 -3.46 0.96
CA PRO A 165 6.48 -3.36 0.78
C PRO A 165 5.71 -3.37 2.11
N PHE A 166 6.12 -4.21 3.08
CA PHE A 166 5.50 -4.28 4.40
C PHE A 166 5.64 -2.96 5.17
N ILE A 167 6.81 -2.32 5.15
CA ILE A 167 7.06 -1.02 5.78
C ILE A 167 6.30 0.08 5.05
N ILE A 168 6.18 0.04 3.73
CA ILE A 168 5.39 1.00 2.97
C ILE A 168 3.90 0.88 3.36
N ALA A 169 3.37 -0.35 3.42
CA ALA A 169 2.02 -0.62 3.93
C ALA A 169 1.87 -0.18 5.40
N ALA A 170 2.87 -0.40 6.25
CA ALA A 170 2.88 -0.01 7.66
C ALA A 170 3.03 1.52 7.87
N LYS A 171 3.70 2.24 6.97
CA LYS A 171 3.72 3.71 6.98
C LYS A 171 2.38 4.25 6.51
N GLY A 172 1.73 3.58 5.55
CA GLY A 172 0.30 3.71 5.31
C GLY A 172 -0.50 3.52 6.60
N PHE A 173 -0.18 2.50 7.41
CA PHE A 173 -0.78 2.23 8.71
C PHE A 173 -0.56 3.34 9.78
N THR A 174 0.54 4.10 9.74
CA THR A 174 0.69 5.25 10.66
C THR A 174 -0.16 6.43 10.22
N LEU A 175 -0.24 6.65 8.90
CA LEU A 175 -1.16 7.61 8.29
C LEU A 175 -2.63 7.18 8.44
N TRP A 176 -2.89 5.90 8.65
CA TRP A 176 -4.20 5.29 8.88
C TRP A 176 -4.89 5.82 10.14
N VAL A 177 -4.18 5.88 11.28
CA VAL A 177 -4.78 6.41 12.51
C VAL A 177 -5.19 7.87 12.31
N PHE A 178 -4.37 8.64 11.61
CA PHE A 178 -4.68 10.02 11.24
C PHE A 178 -5.87 10.09 10.26
N ASN A 179 -5.88 9.24 9.24
CA ASN A 179 -6.90 9.15 8.20
C ASN A 179 -8.25 8.70 8.75
N ILE A 180 -8.28 7.72 9.66
CA ILE A 180 -9.48 7.28 10.39
C ILE A 180 -9.99 8.39 11.28
N ALA A 181 -9.12 9.02 12.07
CA ALA A 181 -9.53 10.12 12.94
C ALA A 181 -10.15 11.27 12.12
N LEU A 182 -9.49 11.69 11.04
CA LEU A 182 -10.03 12.68 10.11
C LEU A 182 -11.34 12.22 9.46
N GLY A 183 -11.41 10.98 8.97
CA GLY A 183 -12.60 10.42 8.33
C GLY A 183 -13.80 10.43 9.27
N ILE A 184 -13.64 9.97 10.51
CA ILE A 184 -14.68 9.98 11.53
C ILE A 184 -15.11 11.40 11.89
N ILE A 185 -14.16 12.32 12.06
CA ILE A 185 -14.45 13.72 12.38
C ILE A 185 -15.25 14.37 11.24
N LEU A 186 -14.85 14.15 9.99
CA LEU A 186 -15.52 14.72 8.83
C LEU A 186 -16.90 14.09 8.58
N ASP A 187 -17.06 12.77 8.77
CA ASP A 187 -18.38 12.13 8.70
C ASP A 187 -19.33 12.68 9.76
N ARG A 188 -18.89 12.79 11.02
CA ARG A 188 -19.70 13.38 12.09
C ARG A 188 -20.10 14.82 11.77
N LYS A 189 -19.17 15.64 11.29
CA LYS A 189 -19.48 17.03 10.88
C LYS A 189 -20.45 17.11 9.70
N SER A 190 -20.36 16.18 8.76
CA SER A 190 -21.29 16.11 7.63
C SER A 190 -22.74 15.80 8.03
N ARG A 191 -22.98 15.28 9.23
CA ARG A 191 -24.32 15.03 9.77
C ARG A 191 -24.90 16.26 10.50
N GLN A 192 -24.05 17.23 10.80
CA GLN A 192 -24.40 18.49 11.48
C GLN A 192 -24.64 19.65 10.50
N LEU A 193 -24.28 19.47 9.22
CA LEU A 193 -24.50 20.39 8.10
C LEU A 193 -25.70 19.94 7.26
#